data_AF-A0A3D4BQ20-F1
#
_entry.id   AF-A0A3D4BQ20-F1
#
_cell.length_a   1.000
_cell.length_b   1.000
_cell.length_c   1.000
_cell.angle_alpha   90.00
_cell.angle_beta   90.00
_cell.angle_gamma   90.00
#
_symmetry.space_group_name_H-M   'P 1'
#
loop_
_entity.id
_entity.type
_entity.pdbx_description
1 polymer ?
#
loop_
_entity_poly.entity_id
_entity_poly.type
_entity_poly.pdbx_seq_one_letter_code
_entity_poly.pdbx_strand_id
1 'polypeptide(L)'
;MLFTSCEKEESSANVSKVTNYPTFDMQGAATIFLEKGTPFNEPGVTATEGGEEIEVRTSVRGKYRGGNTLDENVSDYYTITYS
;
A
#
# COMPACT_ATOMS: atom_id res chain seq x y z
N MET A 1 27.90 -34.89 40.26
CA MET A 1 28.16 -33.79 39.32
C MET A 1 26.84 -33.49 38.61
N LEU A 2 26.18 -32.40 38.99
CA LEU A 2 24.92 -31.96 38.37
C LEU A 2 25.30 -31.00 37.23
N PHE A 3 25.27 -31.47 35.99
CA PHE A 3 25.38 -30.60 34.83
C PHE A 3 24.01 -29.94 34.62
N THR A 4 23.83 -28.74 35.20
CA THR A 4 22.67 -27.89 34.92
C THR A 4 22.91 -27.17 33.60
N SER A 5 22.64 -27.83 32.48
CA SER A 5 22.51 -27.17 31.19
C SER A 5 21.05 -26.80 31.02
N CYS A 6 20.67 -25.62 31.49
CA CYS A 6 19.53 -24.80 31.06
C CYS A 6 19.35 -23.65 32.05
N GLU A 7 20.33 -22.74 32.10
CA GLU A 7 20.00 -21.36 32.42
C GLU A 7 19.24 -20.84 31.20
N LYS A 8 17.99 -20.43 31.36
CA LYS A 8 17.23 -19.81 30.27
C LYS A 8 17.91 -18.47 30.02
N GLU A 9 18.85 -18.46 29.08
CA GLU A 9 19.59 -17.28 28.65
C GLU A 9 18.58 -16.15 28.37
N GLU A 10 18.52 -15.14 29.24
CA GLU A 10 17.63 -13.98 29.10
C GLU A 10 17.84 -13.26 27.75
N SER A 11 19.01 -13.47 27.13
CA SER A 11 19.35 -13.00 25.79
C SER A 11 18.51 -13.63 24.66
N SER A 12 17.84 -14.75 24.93
CA SER A 12 16.94 -15.44 23.99
C SER A 12 15.45 -15.16 24.24
N ALA A 13 15.12 -14.51 25.35
CA ALA A 13 13.75 -14.14 25.67
C ALA A 13 13.35 -12.84 24.95
N ASN A 14 12.08 -12.77 24.49
CA ASN A 14 11.48 -11.55 23.92
C ASN A 14 12.17 -10.96 22.67
N VAL A 15 12.80 -11.81 21.84
CA VAL A 15 13.38 -11.38 20.56
C VAL A 15 12.34 -11.01 19.50
N SER A 16 11.08 -11.39 19.70
CA SER A 16 9.97 -11.09 18.78
C SER A 16 9.35 -9.72 19.07
N LYS A 17 9.06 -8.98 18.01
CA LYS A 17 8.32 -7.71 18.06
C LYS A 17 6.93 -7.88 17.45
N VAL A 18 5.95 -7.15 17.96
CA VAL A 18 4.64 -7.02 17.31
C VAL A 18 4.78 -6.13 16.08
N THR A 19 4.39 -6.66 14.92
CA THR A 19 4.27 -5.91 13.67
C THR A 19 2.79 -5.69 13.39
N ASN A 20 2.37 -4.43 13.29
CA ASN A 20 1.05 -4.08 12.80
C ASN A 20 1.18 -3.89 11.29
N TYR A 21 0.33 -4.55 10.49
CA TYR A 21 0.35 -4.36 9.05
C TYR A 21 -0.55 -3.19 8.65
N PRO A 22 -0.20 -2.47 7.56
CA PRO A 22 -1.07 -1.44 7.03
C PRO A 22 -2.35 -2.05 6.48
N THR A 23 -3.48 -1.40 6.75
CA THR A 23 -4.79 -1.72 6.17
C THR A 23 -5.20 -0.58 5.25
N PHE A 24 -5.56 -0.90 4.02
CA PHE A 24 -6.04 0.08 3.05
C PHE A 24 -7.58 0.10 3.01
N ASP A 25 -8.15 1.29 3.02
CA ASP A 25 -9.55 1.55 2.73
C ASP A 25 -9.61 2.35 1.42
N MET A 26 -10.16 1.74 0.37
CA MET A 26 -10.29 2.32 -0.95
C MET A 26 -11.75 2.72 -1.17
N GLN A 27 -11.99 4.00 -1.41
CA GLN A 27 -13.32 4.49 -1.69
C GLN A 27 -13.62 4.39 -3.19
N GLY A 28 -14.91 4.28 -3.55
CA GLY A 28 -15.34 4.28 -4.95
C GLY A 28 -15.15 2.95 -5.70
N ALA A 29 -15.12 3.04 -7.04
CA ALA A 29 -15.09 1.89 -7.93
C ALA A 29 -13.66 1.48 -8.28
N ALA A 30 -13.41 0.16 -8.36
CA ALA A 30 -12.11 -0.39 -8.77
C ALA A 30 -11.75 -0.12 -10.25
N THR A 31 -12.74 0.26 -11.07
CA THR A 31 -12.54 0.60 -12.48
C THR A 31 -13.41 1.80 -12.81
N ILE A 32 -12.80 2.82 -13.40
CA ILE A 32 -13.44 4.08 -13.77
C ILE A 32 -13.30 4.27 -15.27
N PHE A 33 -14.43 4.55 -15.94
CA PHE A 33 -14.44 4.96 -17.34
C PHE A 33 -14.43 6.48 -17.39
N LEU A 34 -13.38 7.03 -17.99
CA LEU A 34 -13.17 8.47 -18.09
C LEU A 34 -13.25 8.88 -19.57
N GLU A 35 -14.04 9.90 -19.87
CA GLU A 35 -14.05 10.50 -21.20
C GLU A 35 -12.77 11.31 -21.41
N LYS A 36 -12.23 11.28 -22.62
CA LYS A 36 -11.00 12.02 -22.95
C LYS A 36 -11.18 13.51 -22.66
N GLY A 37 -10.22 14.08 -21.94
CA GLY A 37 -10.18 15.50 -21.57
C GLY A 37 -11.05 15.85 -20.35
N THR A 38 -11.71 14.86 -19.72
CA THR A 38 -12.38 15.07 -18.44
C THR A 38 -11.42 14.83 -17.28
N PRO A 39 -11.47 15.66 -16.22
CA PRO A 39 -10.60 15.50 -15.07
C PRO A 39 -10.91 14.22 -14.29
N PHE A 40 -9.88 13.47 -13.93
CA PHE A 40 -9.97 12.34 -13.03
C PHE A 40 -10.04 12.83 -11.59
N ASN A 41 -11.15 12.54 -10.93
CA ASN A 41 -11.31 12.78 -9.49
C ASN A 41 -11.01 11.49 -8.74
N GLU A 42 -9.93 11.50 -7.97
CA GLU A 42 -9.55 10.33 -7.18
C GLU A 42 -10.59 10.08 -6.07
N PRO A 43 -11.19 8.87 -5.99
CA PRO A 43 -12.24 8.58 -5.02
C PRO A 43 -11.81 8.67 -3.54
N GLY A 44 -10.50 8.60 -3.28
CA GLY A 44 -9.91 8.53 -1.95
C GLY A 44 -9.35 7.13 -1.64
N VAL A 45 -8.16 7.11 -1.05
CA VAL A 45 -7.55 5.93 -0.45
C VAL A 45 -6.90 6.36 0.86
N THR A 46 -7.21 5.65 1.94
CA THR A 46 -6.55 5.83 3.24
C THR A 46 -5.86 4.54 3.64
N ALA A 47 -4.75 4.66 4.38
CA ALA A 47 -4.07 3.51 4.96
C ALA A 47 -3.86 3.75 6.45
N THR A 48 -4.07 2.73 7.26
CA THR A 48 -3.84 2.79 8.71
C THR A 48 -2.92 1.68 9.18
N GLU A 49 -1.94 1.99 10.02
CA GLU A 49 -1.06 1.03 10.70
C GLU A 49 -1.25 1.17 12.21
N GLY A 50 -1.66 0.11 12.90
CA GLY A 50 -1.84 0.16 14.36
C GLY A 50 -2.90 1.15 14.85
N GLY A 51 -3.80 1.60 13.97
CA GLY A 51 -4.84 2.58 14.27
C GLY A 51 -4.47 4.04 13.96
N GLU A 52 -3.25 4.31 13.51
CA GLU A 52 -2.82 5.63 13.02
C GLU A 52 -2.82 5.66 11.49
N GLU A 53 -3.20 6.80 10.91
CA GLU A 53 -3.17 7.01 9.46
C GLU A 53 -1.71 7.17 8.98
N ILE A 54 -1.39 6.51 7.87
CA ILE A 54 -0.07 6.56 7.24
C ILE A 54 -0.18 7.10 5.82
N GLU A 55 0.92 7.65 5.32
CA GLU A 55 1.00 8.15 3.94
C GLU A 55 0.83 7.01 2.93
N VAL A 56 -0.08 7.21 1.98
CA VAL A 56 -0.26 6.32 0.83
C VAL A 56 0.55 6.85 -0.34
N ARG A 57 1.39 6.00 -0.94
CA ARG A 57 2.09 6.34 -2.18
C ARG A 57 1.29 5.87 -3.37
N THR A 58 1.19 6.74 -4.37
CA THR A 58 0.46 6.45 -5.61
C THR A 58 1.41 6.40 -6.78
N SER A 59 1.27 5.38 -7.64
CA SER A 59 1.98 5.29 -8.91
C SER A 59 1.02 4.94 -10.05
N VAL A 60 1.28 5.50 -11.23
CA VAL A 60 0.42 5.30 -12.41
C VAL A 60 1.22 4.68 -13.54
N ARG A 61 0.59 3.76 -14.26
CA ARG A 61 1.16 3.16 -15.47
C ARG A 61 0.13 3.03 -16.58
N GLY A 62 0.42 3.66 -17.72
CA GLY A 62 -0.34 3.49 -18.96
C GLY A 62 0.05 2.18 -19.66
N LYS A 63 -0.93 1.38 -20.06
CA LYS A 63 -0.72 0.05 -20.65
C LYS A 63 -0.28 0.11 -22.11
N TYR A 64 -0.87 0.98 -22.92
CA TYR A 64 -0.66 0.97 -24.36
C TYR A 64 0.35 2.03 -24.84
N ARG A 65 0.46 3.18 -24.17
CA ARG A 65 1.41 4.25 -24.53
C ARG A 65 2.58 4.41 -23.57
N GLY A 66 2.63 3.65 -22.49
CA GLY A 66 3.80 3.56 -21.61
C GLY A 66 4.08 4.82 -20.78
N GLY A 67 3.06 5.63 -20.48
CA GLY A 67 3.18 6.79 -19.58
C GLY A 67 3.25 6.38 -18.10
N ASN A 68 3.97 7.17 -17.29
CA ASN A 68 4.10 6.99 -15.84
C ASN A 68 3.26 7.98 -15.01
N THR A 69 2.46 8.78 -15.70
CA THR A 69 1.52 9.75 -15.13
C THR A 69 0.16 9.54 -15.75
N LEU A 70 -0.90 9.91 -15.04
CA LEU A 70 -2.23 9.94 -15.61
C LEU A 70 -2.33 11.11 -16.59
N ASP A 71 -2.57 10.81 -17.87
CA ASP A 71 -2.79 11.83 -18.91
C ASP A 71 -4.20 11.68 -19.47
N GLU A 72 -5.10 12.53 -18.99
CA GLU A 72 -6.53 12.53 -19.32
C GLU A 72 -6.80 12.90 -20.79
N ASN A 73 -5.83 13.51 -21.47
CA ASN A 73 -5.95 13.88 -22.89
C ASN A 73 -5.58 12.73 -23.82
N VAL A 74 -5.12 11.62 -23.25
CA VAL A 74 -4.60 10.47 -23.98
C VAL A 74 -5.44 9.24 -23.62
N SER A 75 -6.22 8.75 -24.60
CA SER A 75 -7.12 7.60 -24.39
C SER A 75 -6.37 6.28 -24.22
N ASP A 76 -5.94 5.95 -23.00
CA ASP A 76 -5.21 4.73 -22.63
C ASP A 76 -5.95 3.95 -21.52
N TYR A 77 -5.46 2.75 -21.21
CA TYR A 77 -5.77 2.05 -19.97
C TYR A 77 -4.68 2.37 -18.94
N TYR A 78 -5.04 3.12 -17.90
CA TYR A 78 -4.16 3.47 -16.81
C TYR A 78 -4.41 2.55 -15.61
N THR A 79 -3.33 2.02 -15.02
CA THR A 79 -3.38 1.33 -13.73
C THR A 79 -2.81 2.24 -12.68
N ILE A 80 -3.60 2.52 -11.63
CA ILE A 80 -3.16 3.27 -10.45
C ILE A 80 -2.88 2.25 -9.34
N THR A 81 -1.69 2.33 -8.75
CA THR A 81 -1.23 1.42 -7.68
C THR A 81 -0.97 2.23 -6.42
N TYR A 82 -1.53 1.76 -5.31
CA TYR A 82 -1.36 2.33 -3.98
C TYR A 82 -0.47 1.42 -3.12
N SER A 83 0.47 2.00 -2.38
CA SER A 83 1.46 1.27 -1.57
C SER A 83 1.86 2.01 -0.30
#